data_AF-A0A1W9X3E2-F1
#
_entry.id   AF-A0A1W9X3E2-F1
#
_cell.length_a   1.000
_cell.length_b   1.000
_cell.length_c   1.000
_cell.angle_alpha   90.00
_cell.angle_beta   90.00
_cell.angle_gamma   90.00
#
_symmetry.space_group_name_H-M   'P 1'
#
loop_
_entity.id
_entity.type
_entity.pdbx_description
1 polymer ?
#
loop_
_entity_poly.entity_id
_entity_poly.type
_entity_poly.pdbx_seq_one_letter_code
_entity_poly.pdbx_strand_id
1 'polypeptide(L)'
;MNKTLNPAIVRINKILPPEGTCPFSLDKLKKAGETIFNLGGVITPIIVRRGQTGQIDPEVYEVVDGLFQYYAALEAQKLRMCLEQKNFNINVYIVEDDDQAKLFQQQIEIFRNAEPKTEVADDAEPKTEVADDAEPKTEVANDAEPKVKTSHAVVMVEDIISSVPHTKFPPEALEKAAKAILNADGVITPPILLEKGIDSFEVIDGNFEYHAAKKASELDPIKGETINAFVVKGNNEQIEEQIKIFRQPSATPSKPKVGAKPKKADSQKRITTKAGNPFKTAAAAKAQRTRRKLTGYEVIQIKGGWALECQT
;
A
#
# COMPACT_ATOMS: atom_id res chain seq x y z
N MET A 1 0.30 12.83 -25.14
CA MET A 1 -0.33 12.43 -23.87
C MET A 1 0.65 12.74 -22.76
N ASN A 2 0.21 13.51 -21.76
CA ASN A 2 1.04 13.89 -20.63
C ASN A 2 1.18 12.66 -19.72
N LYS A 3 2.37 12.08 -19.62
CA LYS A 3 2.60 10.82 -18.88
C LYS A 3 3.02 11.04 -17.42
N THR A 4 3.21 12.30 -17.05
CA THR A 4 3.73 12.73 -15.76
C THR A 4 2.84 12.26 -14.60
N LEU A 5 3.48 11.86 -13.50
CA LEU A 5 2.81 11.57 -12.24
C LEU A 5 2.03 12.81 -11.76
N ASN A 6 0.75 12.63 -11.44
CA ASN A 6 -0.11 13.70 -10.94
C ASN A 6 -0.37 13.52 -9.44
N PRO A 7 0.51 14.03 -8.56
CA PRO A 7 0.27 13.99 -7.11
C PRO A 7 -0.93 14.86 -6.75
N ALA A 8 -1.84 14.32 -5.96
CA ALA A 8 -3.02 15.03 -5.48
C ALA A 8 -3.34 14.69 -4.03
N ILE A 9 -4.08 15.58 -3.39
CA ILE A 9 -4.66 15.35 -2.07
C ILE A 9 -6.15 15.08 -2.28
N VAL A 10 -6.60 13.87 -1.94
CA VAL A 10 -7.98 13.43 -2.13
C VAL A 10 -8.60 13.07 -0.79
N ARG A 11 -9.91 13.34 -0.63
CA ARG A 11 -10.65 12.88 0.54
C ARG A 11 -10.85 11.38 0.44
N ILE A 12 -10.56 10.62 1.51
CA ILE A 12 -10.64 9.15 1.46
C ILE A 12 -12.04 8.64 1.06
N ASN A 13 -13.10 9.35 1.41
CA ASN A 13 -14.49 9.01 1.07
C ASN A 13 -14.85 9.24 -0.41
N LYS A 14 -13.98 9.89 -1.18
CA LYS A 14 -14.10 10.05 -2.63
C LYS A 14 -13.46 8.87 -3.38
N ILE A 15 -12.73 7.99 -2.68
CA ILE A 15 -12.14 6.79 -3.25
C ILE A 15 -13.11 5.62 -3.03
N LEU A 16 -13.63 5.08 -4.12
CA LEU A 16 -14.56 3.96 -4.12
C LEU A 16 -13.90 2.73 -3.50
N PRO A 17 -14.65 2.02 -2.63
CA PRO A 17 -14.16 0.76 -2.12
C PRO A 17 -13.99 -0.22 -3.28
N PRO A 18 -12.86 -0.95 -3.30
CA PRO A 18 -12.63 -2.00 -4.27
C PRO A 18 -13.66 -3.13 -4.06
N GLU A 19 -14.05 -3.81 -5.12
CA GLU A 19 -15.00 -4.92 -5.03
C GLU A 19 -14.47 -6.06 -4.14
N GLY A 20 -15.34 -6.62 -3.30
CA GLY A 20 -15.02 -7.74 -2.42
C GLY A 20 -14.80 -7.34 -0.95
N THR A 21 -14.41 -8.32 -0.14
CA THR A 21 -14.10 -8.12 1.28
C THR A 21 -12.65 -7.67 1.46
N CYS A 22 -12.39 -6.84 2.47
CA CYS A 22 -11.04 -6.45 2.84
C CYS A 22 -10.17 -7.70 3.10
N PRO A 23 -9.05 -7.90 2.36
CA PRO A 23 -8.24 -9.11 2.50
C PRO A 23 -7.23 -9.05 3.66
N PHE A 24 -7.20 -7.94 4.40
CA PHE A 24 -6.18 -7.69 5.44
C PHE A 24 -6.76 -7.90 6.83
N SER A 25 -5.94 -8.43 7.74
CA SER A 25 -6.32 -8.57 9.15
C SER A 25 -6.57 -7.21 9.78
N LEU A 26 -7.65 -7.10 10.56
CA LEU A 26 -8.04 -5.86 11.24
C LEU A 26 -6.93 -5.30 12.13
N ASP A 27 -6.19 -6.14 12.86
CA ASP A 27 -5.13 -5.68 13.76
C ASP A 27 -3.98 -4.99 13.01
N LYS A 28 -3.58 -5.54 11.85
CA LYS A 28 -2.59 -4.89 10.98
C LYS A 28 -3.11 -3.54 10.46
N LEU A 29 -4.39 -3.47 10.08
CA LEU A 29 -4.99 -2.23 9.59
C LEU A 29 -5.12 -1.18 10.67
N LYS A 30 -5.46 -1.56 11.90
CA LYS A 30 -5.52 -0.64 13.05
C LYS A 30 -4.16 -0.04 13.35
N LYS A 31 -3.13 -0.89 13.46
CA LYS A 31 -1.75 -0.42 13.67
C LYS A 31 -1.30 0.52 12.55
N ALA A 32 -1.57 0.14 11.30
CA ALA A 32 -1.27 0.99 10.16
C ALA A 32 -2.04 2.32 10.21
N GLY A 33 -3.34 2.28 10.54
CA GLY A 33 -4.19 3.46 10.67
C GLY A 33 -3.74 4.42 11.77
N GLU A 34 -3.25 3.91 12.90
CA GLU A 34 -2.66 4.71 13.98
C GLU A 34 -1.42 5.46 13.50
N THR A 35 -0.52 4.80 12.76
CA THR A 35 0.67 5.48 12.22
C THR A 35 0.32 6.57 11.20
N ILE A 36 -0.69 6.33 10.37
CA ILE A 36 -1.22 7.33 9.43
C ILE A 36 -1.83 8.51 10.18
N PHE A 37 -2.61 8.22 11.22
CA PHE A 37 -3.24 9.25 12.05
C PHE A 37 -2.19 10.14 12.73
N ASN A 38 -1.19 9.53 13.36
CA ASN A 38 -0.13 10.22 14.11
C ASN A 38 0.74 11.09 13.20
N LEU A 39 1.07 10.61 11.99
CA LEU A 39 1.86 11.39 11.03
C LEU A 39 0.99 12.41 10.27
N GLY A 40 -0.33 12.23 10.26
CA GLY A 40 -1.26 13.05 9.48
C GLY A 40 -1.29 12.71 7.98
N GLY A 41 -0.82 11.54 7.58
CA GLY A 41 -0.77 11.10 6.18
C GLY A 41 -0.06 9.77 5.98
N VAL A 42 0.05 9.35 4.71
CA VAL A 42 0.73 8.11 4.28
C VAL A 42 1.97 8.46 3.49
N ILE A 43 3.11 7.84 3.82
CA ILE A 43 4.39 8.03 3.12
C ILE A 43 4.47 7.33 1.75
N THR A 44 3.58 6.36 1.53
CA THR A 44 3.44 5.63 0.26
C THR A 44 2.07 5.99 -0.33
N PRO A 45 2.03 6.80 -1.38
CA PRO A 45 0.77 7.29 -1.94
C PRO A 45 -0.05 6.14 -2.56
N ILE A 46 -1.38 6.26 -2.49
CA ILE A 46 -2.30 5.35 -3.18
C ILE A 46 -2.33 5.75 -4.65
N ILE A 47 -2.34 4.77 -5.56
CA ILE A 47 -2.52 5.07 -6.98
C ILE A 47 -3.98 4.88 -7.30
N VAL A 48 -4.61 5.93 -7.80
CA VAL A 48 -6.04 5.96 -8.08
C VAL A 48 -6.30 6.40 -9.51
N ARG A 49 -7.38 5.91 -10.09
CA ARG A 49 -7.88 6.35 -11.40
C ARG A 49 -9.16 7.15 -11.19
N ARG A 50 -9.35 8.23 -11.94
CA ARG A 50 -10.64 8.94 -11.94
C ARG A 50 -11.71 8.02 -12.55
N GLY A 51 -12.85 7.84 -11.89
CA GLY A 51 -13.90 6.92 -12.35
C GLY A 51 -14.39 7.27 -13.76
N GLN A 52 -14.45 6.29 -14.66
CA GLN A 52 -14.86 6.50 -16.07
C GLN A 52 -16.38 6.50 -16.29
N THR A 53 -17.17 6.29 -15.25
CA THR A 53 -18.49 5.66 -15.43
C THR A 53 -19.65 6.62 -15.26
N GLY A 54 -19.86 7.58 -16.17
CA GLY A 54 -21.15 8.31 -16.29
C GLY A 54 -21.76 8.87 -14.99
N GLN A 55 -20.94 9.05 -13.94
CA GLN A 55 -21.35 9.45 -12.60
C GLN A 55 -21.22 10.96 -12.47
N ILE A 56 -22.15 11.52 -11.70
CA ILE A 56 -22.47 12.95 -11.59
C ILE A 56 -21.34 13.76 -10.90
N ASP A 57 -20.29 13.10 -10.40
CA ASP A 57 -19.22 13.72 -9.60
C ASP A 57 -17.83 13.40 -10.18
N PRO A 58 -17.13 14.40 -10.78
CA PRO A 58 -15.79 14.23 -11.37
C PRO A 58 -14.68 14.00 -10.34
N GLU A 59 -15.01 14.01 -9.04
CA GLU A 59 -14.07 13.79 -7.93
C GLU A 59 -14.15 12.38 -7.35
N VAL A 60 -14.73 11.40 -8.04
CA VAL A 60 -14.76 10.00 -7.57
C VAL A 60 -13.63 9.19 -8.20
N TYR A 61 -12.95 8.38 -7.37
CA TYR A 61 -11.73 7.67 -7.74
C TYR A 61 -11.83 6.17 -7.46
N GLU A 62 -11.13 5.36 -8.23
CA GLU A 62 -10.99 3.91 -8.04
C GLU A 62 -9.54 3.57 -7.68
N VAL A 63 -9.34 2.63 -6.75
CA VAL A 63 -7.99 2.18 -6.38
C VAL A 63 -7.37 1.32 -7.49
N VAL A 64 -6.20 1.70 -7.97
CA VAL A 64 -5.40 0.94 -8.94
C VAL A 64 -4.33 0.11 -8.24
N ASP A 65 -3.62 0.71 -7.27
CA ASP A 65 -2.66 0.05 -6.37
C ASP A 65 -2.62 0.82 -5.03
N GLY A 66 -2.04 0.22 -4.00
CA GLY A 66 -2.10 0.77 -2.64
C GLY A 66 -3.34 0.33 -1.85
N LEU A 67 -3.84 -0.87 -2.10
CA LEU A 67 -5.04 -1.42 -1.45
C LEU A 67 -4.93 -1.44 0.09
N PHE A 68 -3.76 -1.82 0.59
CA PHE A 68 -3.49 -1.86 2.03
C PHE A 68 -3.52 -0.45 2.64
N GLN A 69 -2.88 0.52 1.96
CA GLN A 69 -2.85 1.92 2.33
C GLN A 69 -4.26 2.52 2.35
N TYR A 70 -5.10 2.18 1.38
CA TYR A 70 -6.52 2.58 1.35
C TYR A 70 -7.28 2.11 2.61
N TYR A 71 -7.20 0.81 2.93
CA TYR A 71 -7.89 0.28 4.10
C TYR A 71 -7.32 0.80 5.42
N ALA A 72 -6.01 0.98 5.52
CA ALA A 72 -5.37 1.59 6.68
C ALA A 72 -5.82 3.06 6.86
N ALA A 73 -5.98 3.81 5.77
CA ALA A 73 -6.50 5.18 5.78
C ALA A 73 -7.96 5.25 6.24
N LEU A 74 -8.79 4.25 5.92
CA LEU A 74 -10.15 4.13 6.47
C LEU A 74 -10.12 3.91 7.99
N GLU A 75 -9.20 3.11 8.52
CA GLU A 75 -9.03 2.98 9.97
C GLU A 75 -8.55 4.29 10.62
N ALA A 76 -7.60 4.99 9.99
CA ALA A 76 -7.15 6.31 10.44
C ALA A 76 -8.30 7.35 10.47
N GLN A 77 -9.19 7.31 9.49
CA GLN A 77 -10.37 8.15 9.44
C GLN A 77 -11.29 7.92 10.64
N LYS A 78 -11.48 6.66 11.07
CA LYS A 78 -12.32 6.36 12.25
C LYS A 78 -11.75 7.00 13.51
N LEU A 79 -10.42 6.99 13.68
CA LEU A 79 -9.74 7.67 14.79
C LEU A 79 -9.98 9.19 14.75
N ARG A 80 -9.93 9.81 13.56
CA ARG A 80 -10.25 11.25 13.38
C ARG A 80 -11.71 11.60 13.66
N MET A 81 -12.64 10.71 13.31
CA MET A 81 -14.06 10.92 13.58
C MET A 81 -14.35 10.97 15.09
N CYS A 82 -13.60 10.21 15.90
CA CYS A 82 -13.66 10.32 17.36
C CYS A 82 -13.20 11.70 17.88
N LEU A 83 -12.43 12.45 17.09
CA LEU A 83 -11.93 13.80 17.40
C LEU A 83 -12.69 14.91 16.66
N GLU A 84 -13.88 14.62 16.12
CA GLU A 84 -14.73 15.56 15.36
C GLU A 84 -14.11 16.12 14.06
N GLN A 85 -12.96 15.60 13.62
CA GLN A 85 -12.33 15.97 12.35
C GLN A 85 -12.92 15.16 11.20
N LYS A 86 -13.92 15.73 10.52
CA LYS A 86 -14.71 15.02 9.48
C LYS A 86 -14.00 14.81 8.14
N ASN A 87 -12.99 15.62 7.84
CA ASN A 87 -12.28 15.57 6.56
C ASN A 87 -10.93 14.88 6.72
N PHE A 88 -10.83 13.63 6.26
CA PHE A 88 -9.58 12.90 6.18
C PHE A 88 -9.07 12.90 4.74
N ASN A 89 -7.97 13.61 4.54
CA ASN A 89 -7.29 13.77 3.25
C ASN A 89 -6.10 12.82 3.18
N ILE A 90 -5.83 12.30 1.99
CA ILE A 90 -4.71 11.39 1.73
C ILE A 90 -4.00 11.78 0.44
N ASN A 91 -2.68 11.58 0.42
CA ASN A 91 -1.85 11.76 -0.77
C ASN A 91 -2.06 10.58 -1.72
N VAL A 92 -2.34 10.90 -2.99
CA VAL A 92 -2.54 9.92 -4.05
C VAL A 92 -1.79 10.32 -5.31
N TYR A 93 -1.52 9.35 -6.17
CA TYR A 93 -1.21 9.58 -7.57
C TYR A 93 -2.45 9.30 -8.42
N ILE A 94 -2.88 10.29 -9.19
CA ILE A 94 -3.98 10.13 -10.14
C ILE A 94 -3.43 9.64 -11.48
N VAL A 95 -3.99 8.55 -11.99
CA VAL A 95 -3.83 8.12 -13.38
C VAL A 95 -5.05 8.52 -14.20
N GLU A 96 -4.81 9.08 -15.38
CA GLU A 96 -5.87 9.61 -16.25
C GLU A 96 -6.43 8.53 -17.19
N ASP A 97 -5.60 7.55 -17.59
CA ASP A 97 -5.99 6.50 -18.53
C ASP A 97 -5.35 5.13 -18.23
N ASP A 98 -5.84 4.11 -18.94
CA ASP A 98 -5.44 2.71 -18.75
C ASP A 98 -3.99 2.44 -19.18
N ASP A 99 -3.46 3.20 -20.13
CA ASP A 99 -2.10 3.02 -20.60
C ASP A 99 -1.09 3.60 -19.61
N GLN A 100 -1.43 4.73 -18.99
CA GLN A 100 -0.69 5.27 -17.85
C GLN A 100 -0.76 4.30 -16.65
N ALA A 101 -1.94 3.75 -16.35
CA ALA A 101 -2.09 2.76 -15.27
C ALA A 101 -1.21 1.52 -15.49
N LYS A 102 -1.14 0.99 -16.72
CA LYS A 102 -0.26 -0.14 -17.07
C LYS A 102 1.22 0.21 -16.94
N LEU A 103 1.62 1.38 -17.42
CA LEU A 103 3.01 1.85 -17.31
C LEU A 103 3.46 1.90 -15.85
N PHE A 104 2.60 2.44 -14.99
CA PHE A 104 2.83 2.54 -13.56
C PHE A 104 2.85 1.18 -12.86
N GLN A 105 1.95 0.26 -13.23
CA GLN A 105 2.02 -1.12 -12.74
C GLN A 105 3.33 -1.82 -13.12
N GLN A 106 3.81 -1.65 -14.35
CA GLN A 106 5.11 -2.21 -14.78
C GLN A 106 6.26 -1.63 -13.95
N GLN A 107 6.23 -0.33 -13.68
CA GLN A 107 7.22 0.31 -12.82
C GLN A 107 7.20 -0.29 -11.40
N ILE A 108 6.02 -0.40 -10.78
CA ILE A 108 5.84 -1.02 -9.45
C ILE A 108 6.38 -2.46 -9.42
N GLU A 109 6.10 -3.26 -10.46
CA GLU A 109 6.59 -4.64 -10.54
C GLU A 109 8.12 -4.72 -10.65
N ILE A 110 8.77 -3.75 -11.32
CA ILE A 110 10.22 -3.66 -11.35
C ILE A 110 10.77 -3.36 -9.95
N PHE A 111 10.20 -2.37 -9.27
CA PHE A 111 10.65 -1.93 -7.94
C PHE A 111 10.42 -2.99 -6.85
N ARG A 112 9.27 -3.69 -6.87
CA ARG A 112 8.96 -4.76 -5.90
C ARG A 112 9.83 -6.01 -6.06
N ASN A 113 10.31 -6.30 -7.27
CA ASN A 113 11.10 -7.51 -7.55
C ASN A 113 12.62 -7.28 -7.48
N ALA A 114 13.07 -6.03 -7.40
CA ALA A 114 14.47 -5.67 -7.34
C ALA A 114 14.98 -5.63 -5.90
N GLU A 115 14.90 -6.76 -5.19
CA GLU A 115 15.53 -6.88 -3.88
C GLU A 115 17.06 -7.04 -4.03
N PRO A 116 17.84 -6.49 -3.09
CA PRO A 116 19.28 -6.75 -3.04
C PRO A 116 19.53 -8.24 -2.83
N LYS A 117 20.58 -8.78 -3.46
CA LYS A 117 21.08 -10.12 -3.13
C LYS A 117 21.63 -10.10 -1.70
N THR A 118 20.81 -10.38 -0.71
CA THR A 118 21.30 -10.76 0.62
C THR A 118 21.71 -12.21 0.57
N GLU A 119 23.02 -12.45 0.39
CA GLU A 119 23.64 -13.67 0.91
C GLU A 119 23.47 -13.62 2.44
N VAL A 120 22.70 -14.59 2.95
CA VAL A 120 22.47 -14.76 4.38
C VAL A 120 23.78 -15.32 4.95
N ALA A 121 24.56 -14.47 5.61
CA ALA A 121 25.60 -14.93 6.52
C ALA A 121 24.95 -15.07 7.90
N ASP A 122 24.84 -16.32 8.35
CA ASP A 122 24.55 -16.68 9.73
C ASP A 122 25.60 -16.09 10.69
N ASP A 123 25.17 -15.91 11.94
CA ASP A 123 25.96 -15.63 13.16
C ASP A 123 26.59 -14.23 13.34
N ALA A 124 25.94 -13.42 14.19
CA ALA A 124 26.55 -12.94 15.44
C ALA A 124 25.52 -12.20 16.30
N GLU A 125 25.03 -12.85 17.37
CA GLU A 125 24.35 -12.17 18.47
C GLU A 125 25.29 -11.16 19.16
N PRO A 126 24.86 -9.92 19.45
CA PRO A 126 25.52 -9.13 20.46
C PRO A 126 24.86 -9.39 21.82
N LYS A 127 25.60 -10.09 22.70
CA LYS A 127 25.39 -10.01 24.14
C LYS A 127 25.58 -8.56 24.57
N THR A 128 24.55 -7.96 25.17
CA THR A 128 24.72 -6.73 25.95
C THR A 128 24.20 -6.96 27.35
N GLU A 129 25.09 -6.66 28.29
CA GLU A 129 24.96 -6.81 29.73
C GLU A 129 23.94 -5.82 30.30
N VAL A 130 23.29 -6.30 31.34
CA VAL A 130 22.31 -5.60 32.17
C VAL A 130 23.04 -4.54 33.00
N ALA A 131 22.52 -3.31 33.03
CA ALA A 131 22.84 -2.31 34.03
C ALA A 131 21.57 -1.56 34.46
N ASP A 132 21.53 -1.29 35.76
CA ASP A 132 20.36 -1.06 36.60
C ASP A 132 19.65 0.30 36.46
N ASP A 133 18.40 0.29 36.96
CA ASP A 133 17.67 1.33 37.69
C ASP A 133 17.65 2.77 37.16
N ALA A 134 16.50 3.14 36.57
CA ALA A 134 15.78 4.37 36.94
C ALA A 134 14.34 4.32 36.41
N GLU A 135 13.36 4.26 37.32
CA GLU A 135 11.95 4.51 37.01
C GLU A 135 11.75 5.95 36.48
N PRO A 136 11.00 6.17 35.38
CA PRO A 136 10.53 7.51 35.07
C PRO A 136 9.16 7.74 35.72
N LYS A 137 9.13 8.77 36.57
CA LYS A 137 7.92 9.38 37.11
C LYS A 137 7.03 9.86 35.97
N THR A 138 5.75 9.59 36.10
CA THR A 138 4.65 10.13 35.32
C THR A 138 4.60 11.66 35.47
N GLU A 139 4.89 12.38 34.38
CA GLU A 139 4.46 13.76 34.22
C GLU A 139 3.59 13.89 32.96
N VAL A 140 2.38 14.39 33.22
CA VAL A 140 1.30 14.63 32.26
C VAL A 140 1.70 15.82 31.37
N ALA A 141 2.02 15.59 30.10
CA ALA A 141 2.31 16.64 29.15
C ALA A 141 1.05 17.00 28.33
N ASN A 142 0.58 18.24 28.53
CA ASN A 142 -0.37 18.92 27.67
C ASN A 142 0.29 19.32 26.33
N ASP A 143 -0.48 19.29 25.24
CA ASP A 143 -0.24 19.93 23.94
C ASP A 143 1.20 19.96 23.40
N ALA A 144 1.62 18.89 22.71
CA ALA A 144 2.76 18.94 21.79
C ALA A 144 2.26 18.72 20.35
N GLU A 145 2.37 19.76 19.52
CA GLU A 145 2.24 19.64 18.07
C GLU A 145 3.16 18.52 17.53
N PRO A 146 2.78 17.78 16.47
CA PRO A 146 3.66 16.75 15.90
C PRO A 146 4.94 17.40 15.36
N LYS A 147 6.10 17.06 15.96
CA LYS A 147 7.43 17.60 15.62
C LYS A 147 8.00 17.13 14.27
N VAL A 148 7.24 16.40 13.46
CA VAL A 148 7.68 15.86 12.17
C VAL A 148 6.97 16.60 11.06
N LYS A 149 7.74 17.29 10.20
CA LYS A 149 7.20 17.92 8.98
C LYS A 149 7.57 17.08 7.78
N THR A 150 6.58 16.71 6.98
CA THR A 150 6.78 15.91 5.78
C THR A 150 6.13 16.55 4.57
N SER A 151 6.76 16.42 3.39
CA SER A 151 6.21 16.97 2.14
C SER A 151 6.64 16.15 0.94
N HIS A 152 5.79 16.10 -0.09
CA HIS A 152 6.21 15.69 -1.43
C HIS A 152 6.99 16.83 -2.09
N ALA A 153 8.14 16.53 -2.68
CA ALA A 153 8.98 17.49 -3.36
C ALA A 153 9.59 16.90 -4.63
N VAL A 154 10.00 17.76 -5.56
CA VAL A 154 10.89 17.40 -6.67
C VAL A 154 12.29 17.84 -6.25
N VAL A 155 13.24 16.91 -6.27
CA VAL A 155 14.59 17.09 -5.74
C VAL A 155 15.60 16.75 -6.84
N MET A 156 16.69 17.50 -6.90
CA MET A 156 17.80 17.21 -7.81
C MET A 156 18.47 15.91 -7.39
N VAL A 157 18.76 15.01 -8.34
CA VAL A 157 19.37 13.71 -8.02
C VAL A 157 20.78 13.86 -7.44
N GLU A 158 21.50 14.92 -7.81
CA GLU A 158 22.85 15.22 -7.31
C GLU A 158 22.90 15.64 -5.83
N ASP A 159 21.81 16.21 -5.32
CA ASP A 159 21.67 16.69 -3.93
C ASP A 159 21.36 15.54 -2.94
N ILE A 160 21.16 14.33 -3.45
CA ILE A 160 20.78 13.15 -2.68
C ILE A 160 22.01 12.25 -2.47
N ILE A 161 22.26 11.92 -1.20
CA ILE A 161 23.26 10.95 -0.78
C ILE A 161 22.61 9.67 -0.26
N SER A 162 23.20 8.53 -0.59
CA SER A 162 22.81 7.22 -0.07
C SER A 162 24.00 6.58 0.62
N SER A 163 23.77 6.03 1.82
CA SER A 163 24.74 5.22 2.55
C SER A 163 24.90 3.82 1.96
N VAL A 164 24.01 3.40 1.06
CA VAL A 164 24.01 2.09 0.40
C VAL A 164 24.68 2.21 -0.96
N PRO A 165 25.75 1.46 -1.27
CA PRO A 165 26.39 1.55 -2.57
C PRO A 165 25.53 0.88 -3.66
N HIS A 166 25.59 1.43 -4.88
CA HIS A 166 24.84 0.93 -6.04
C HIS A 166 25.15 -0.54 -6.38
N THR A 167 26.34 -1.02 -6.00
CA THR A 167 26.80 -2.40 -6.22
C THR A 167 25.98 -3.45 -5.51
N LYS A 168 25.16 -3.07 -4.51
CA LYS A 168 24.21 -3.99 -3.85
C LYS A 168 23.00 -4.32 -4.72
N PHE A 169 22.81 -3.62 -5.83
CA PHE A 169 21.66 -3.79 -6.72
C PHE A 169 22.09 -4.40 -8.05
N PRO A 170 21.28 -5.29 -8.66
CA PRO A 170 21.60 -5.84 -9.97
C PRO A 170 21.66 -4.73 -11.04
N PRO A 171 22.77 -4.61 -11.80
CA PRO A 171 22.91 -3.55 -12.80
C PRO A 171 21.80 -3.56 -13.86
N GLU A 172 21.37 -4.74 -14.30
CA GLU A 172 20.26 -4.91 -15.24
C GLU A 172 18.92 -4.41 -14.68
N ALA A 173 18.69 -4.61 -13.37
CA ALA A 173 17.49 -4.12 -12.70
C ALA A 173 17.51 -2.59 -12.60
N LEU A 174 18.66 -2.00 -12.25
CA LEU A 174 18.84 -0.54 -12.22
C LEU A 174 18.62 0.08 -13.59
N GLU A 175 19.17 -0.50 -14.66
CA GLU A 175 18.98 0.02 -16.02
C GLU A 175 17.51 -0.08 -16.47
N LYS A 176 16.86 -1.21 -16.18
CA LYS A 176 15.43 -1.40 -16.46
C LYS A 176 14.57 -0.39 -15.69
N ALA A 177 14.87 -0.18 -14.41
CA ALA A 177 14.19 0.80 -13.57
C ALA A 177 14.42 2.22 -14.07
N ALA A 178 15.65 2.59 -14.43
CA ALA A 178 15.99 3.90 -14.99
C ALA A 178 15.18 4.20 -16.27
N LYS A 179 15.10 3.25 -17.20
CA LYS A 179 14.26 3.38 -18.39
C LYS A 179 12.78 3.54 -18.03
N ALA A 180 12.29 2.82 -17.02
CA ALA A 180 10.92 2.98 -16.54
C ALA A 180 10.67 4.38 -15.96
N ILE A 181 11.62 4.94 -15.20
CA ILE A 181 11.57 6.30 -14.68
C ILE A 181 11.46 7.32 -15.81
N LEU A 182 12.34 7.24 -16.80
CA LEU A 182 12.33 8.15 -17.95
C LEU A 182 11.05 8.05 -18.78
N ASN A 183 10.48 6.85 -18.89
CA ASN A 183 9.22 6.63 -19.61
C ASN A 183 8.00 7.17 -18.84
N ALA A 184 8.05 7.10 -17.51
CA ALA A 184 7.00 7.55 -16.59
C ALA A 184 7.15 9.02 -16.18
N ASP A 185 8.28 9.66 -16.51
CA ASP A 185 8.62 11.02 -16.10
C ASP A 185 8.63 11.16 -14.56
N GLY A 186 9.18 10.15 -13.87
CA GLY A 186 9.28 10.10 -12.41
C GLY A 186 9.24 8.69 -11.81
N VAL A 187 9.26 8.62 -10.48
CA VAL A 187 9.25 7.38 -9.68
C VAL A 187 7.93 7.26 -8.93
N ILE A 188 7.15 6.21 -9.20
CA ILE A 188 5.85 6.06 -8.55
C ILE A 188 5.91 5.71 -7.06
N THR A 189 6.98 5.09 -6.62
CA THR A 189 7.27 4.81 -5.21
C THR A 189 8.40 5.73 -4.77
N PRO A 190 8.15 7.03 -4.55
CA PRO A 190 9.21 8.01 -4.35
C PRO A 190 10.16 7.60 -3.19
N PRO A 191 11.48 7.82 -3.29
CA PRO A 191 12.38 7.61 -2.17
C PRO A 191 12.00 8.53 -1.01
N ILE A 192 12.27 8.06 0.21
CA ILE A 192 12.03 8.81 1.44
C ILE A 192 13.36 9.40 1.86
N LEU A 193 13.39 10.73 1.95
CA LEU A 193 14.59 11.51 2.15
C LEU A 193 14.54 12.24 3.48
N LEU A 194 15.65 12.25 4.21
CA LEU A 194 15.88 13.12 5.36
C LEU A 194 16.59 14.38 4.89
N GLU A 195 16.02 15.55 5.17
CA GLU A 195 16.71 16.82 4.93
C GLU A 195 17.81 17.03 5.97
N LYS A 196 19.06 17.17 5.51
CA LYS A 196 20.24 17.40 6.35
C LYS A 196 20.71 18.85 6.35
N GLY A 197 20.29 19.62 5.35
CA GLY A 197 20.67 21.01 5.18
C GLY A 197 19.92 21.64 4.00
N ILE A 198 20.39 22.80 3.56
CA ILE A 198 19.89 23.45 2.34
C ILE A 198 20.29 22.55 1.16
N ASP A 199 19.30 22.08 0.41
CA ASP A 199 19.47 21.24 -0.78
C ASP A 199 20.40 20.04 -0.54
N SER A 200 20.29 19.41 0.63
CA SER A 200 21.08 18.22 0.98
C SER A 200 20.20 17.19 1.65
N PHE A 201 20.12 16.02 1.02
CA PHE A 201 19.17 14.98 1.38
C PHE A 201 19.86 13.63 1.56
N GLU A 202 19.52 12.90 2.62
CA GLU A 202 19.96 11.53 2.83
C GLU A 202 18.81 10.56 2.59
N VAL A 203 19.04 9.46 1.87
CA VAL A 203 18.04 8.41 1.69
C VAL A 203 17.81 7.66 3.01
N ILE A 204 16.60 7.74 3.56
CA ILE A 204 16.12 6.89 4.67
C ILE A 204 15.68 5.53 4.11
N ASP A 205 14.87 5.56 3.06
CA ASP A 205 14.31 4.37 2.39
C ASP A 205 14.15 4.64 0.89
N GLY A 206 14.20 3.58 0.08
CA GLY A 206 14.17 3.69 -1.38
C GLY A 206 15.55 3.87 -2.02
N ASN A 207 16.55 3.16 -1.50
CA ASN A 207 17.92 3.21 -2.04
C ASN A 207 17.99 2.72 -3.50
N PHE A 208 17.21 1.70 -3.86
CA PHE A 208 17.16 1.20 -5.23
C PHE A 208 16.56 2.25 -6.18
N GLU A 209 15.48 2.93 -5.76
CA GLU A 209 14.84 4.03 -6.47
C GLU A 209 15.80 5.18 -6.70
N TYR A 210 16.55 5.58 -5.67
CA TYR A 210 17.61 6.59 -5.81
C TYR A 210 18.67 6.19 -6.84
N HIS A 211 19.22 4.98 -6.75
CA HIS A 211 20.25 4.53 -7.71
C HIS A 211 19.69 4.36 -9.12
N ALA A 212 18.43 3.95 -9.26
CA ALA A 212 17.75 3.91 -10.56
C ALA A 212 17.56 5.32 -11.14
N ALA A 213 17.25 6.32 -10.31
CA ALA A 213 17.14 7.72 -10.71
C ALA A 213 18.49 8.30 -11.14
N LYS A 214 19.55 8.01 -10.38
CA LYS A 214 20.92 8.34 -10.76
C LYS A 214 21.30 7.69 -12.09
N LYS A 215 20.91 6.43 -12.30
CA LYS A 215 21.11 5.77 -13.59
C LYS A 215 20.27 6.42 -14.71
N ALA A 216 19.07 6.93 -14.40
CA ALA A 216 18.25 7.67 -15.36
C ALA A 216 18.90 9.00 -15.77
N SER A 217 19.50 9.74 -14.83
CA SER A 217 20.24 10.98 -15.12
C SER A 217 21.49 10.75 -15.98
N GLU A 218 22.14 9.60 -15.83
CA GLU A 218 23.22 9.18 -16.73
C GLU A 218 22.74 8.88 -18.16
N LEU A 219 21.52 8.35 -18.32
CA LEU A 219 20.96 7.97 -19.62
C LEU A 219 20.38 9.17 -20.38
N ASP A 220 19.68 10.06 -19.68
CA ASP A 220 19.13 11.30 -20.21
C ASP A 220 19.28 12.39 -19.13
N PRO A 221 20.32 13.24 -19.22
CA PRO A 221 20.62 14.23 -18.19
C PRO A 221 19.51 15.25 -17.95
N ILE A 222 18.70 15.57 -18.97
CA ILE A 222 17.64 16.58 -18.85
C ILE A 222 16.42 15.95 -18.17
N LYS A 223 16.03 14.74 -18.59
CA LYS A 223 14.84 14.07 -18.01
C LYS A 223 15.10 13.39 -16.68
N GLY A 224 16.33 12.98 -16.41
CA GLY A 224 16.72 12.34 -15.17
C GLY A 224 17.30 13.30 -14.13
N GLU A 225 17.36 14.60 -14.40
CA GLU A 225 17.95 15.60 -13.50
C GLU A 225 17.31 15.60 -12.11
N THR A 226 15.99 15.40 -12.07
CA THR A 226 15.19 15.48 -10.84
C THR A 226 14.39 14.20 -10.60
N ILE A 227 14.01 14.01 -9.34
CA ILE A 227 13.16 12.92 -8.89
C ILE A 227 12.12 13.45 -7.91
N ASN A 228 10.89 12.94 -8.00
CA ASN A 228 9.91 13.14 -6.97
C ASN A 228 10.24 12.30 -5.73
N ALA A 229 10.22 12.93 -4.55
CA ALA A 229 10.61 12.35 -3.29
C ALA A 229 9.61 12.69 -2.18
N PHE A 230 9.65 11.93 -1.09
CA PHE A 230 8.99 12.27 0.16
C PHE A 230 10.04 12.77 1.16
N VAL A 231 10.05 14.08 1.42
CA VAL A 231 11.06 14.73 2.25
C VAL A 231 10.55 14.84 3.69
N VAL A 232 11.39 14.43 4.62
CA VAL A 232 11.18 14.47 6.06
C VAL A 232 12.11 15.52 6.67
N LYS A 233 11.54 16.41 7.49
CA LYS A 233 12.28 17.38 8.30
C LYS A 233 12.08 17.07 9.78
N GLY A 234 13.18 16.93 10.52
CA GLY A 234 13.18 16.70 11.97
C GLY A 234 13.32 15.22 12.36
N ASN A 235 12.70 14.81 13.47
CA ASN A 235 12.72 13.43 13.95
C ASN A 235 12.04 12.49 12.93
N ASN A 236 12.64 11.34 12.64
CA ASN A 236 12.17 10.35 11.67
C ASN A 236 11.61 9.06 12.30
N GLU A 237 11.53 8.91 13.63
CA GLU A 237 11.07 7.67 14.30
C GLU A 237 9.68 7.22 13.81
N GLN A 238 8.72 8.16 13.71
CA GLN A 238 7.38 7.87 13.20
C GLN A 238 7.37 7.47 11.72
N ILE A 239 8.34 7.97 10.96
CA ILE A 239 8.53 7.62 9.54
C ILE A 239 9.06 6.20 9.42
N GLU A 240 10.06 5.84 10.22
CA GLU A 240 10.63 4.49 10.24
C GLU A 240 9.58 3.43 10.58
N GLU A 241 8.64 3.74 11.47
CA GLU A 241 7.51 2.85 11.75
C GLU A 241 6.59 2.69 10.53
N GLN A 242 6.21 3.79 9.87
CA GLN A 242 5.43 3.70 8.63
C GLN A 242 6.19 2.93 7.53
N ILE A 243 7.50 3.10 7.39
CA ILE A 243 8.32 2.35 6.42
C ILE A 243 8.17 0.84 6.70
N LYS A 244 8.34 0.42 7.96
CA LYS A 244 8.19 -0.99 8.36
C LYS A 244 6.80 -1.56 8.05
N ILE A 245 5.76 -0.74 8.03
CA ILE A 245 4.37 -1.18 7.79
C ILE A 245 4.02 -1.16 6.29
N PHE A 246 4.40 -0.09 5.56
CA PHE A 246 3.90 0.20 4.22
C PHE A 246 4.88 -0.10 3.08
N ARG A 247 6.18 -0.19 3.38
CA ARG A 247 7.24 -0.44 2.38
C ARG A 247 7.72 -1.88 2.38
N GLN A 248 7.22 -2.73 3.28
CA GLN A 248 7.50 -4.16 3.17
C GLN A 248 6.97 -4.70 1.84
N PRO A 249 7.71 -5.61 1.17
CA PRO A 249 7.22 -6.33 0.01
C PRO A 249 6.00 -7.13 0.46
N SER A 250 4.82 -6.53 0.32
CA SER A 250 3.59 -7.24 0.58
C SER A 250 3.56 -8.40 -0.41
N ALA A 251 3.56 -9.63 0.11
CA ALA A 251 2.99 -10.76 -0.60
C ALA A 251 1.60 -10.32 -1.03
N THR A 252 1.46 -9.92 -2.30
CA THR A 252 0.19 -9.51 -2.87
C THR A 252 -0.79 -10.66 -2.61
N PRO A 253 -2.03 -10.40 -2.17
CA PRO A 253 -3.08 -11.38 -2.40
C PRO A 253 -3.10 -11.59 -3.92
N SER A 254 -2.67 -12.76 -4.35
CA SER A 254 -2.54 -13.14 -5.76
C SER A 254 -3.76 -12.65 -6.53
N LYS A 255 -3.57 -11.82 -7.56
CA LYS A 255 -4.62 -11.49 -8.53
C LYS A 255 -5.40 -12.78 -8.85
N PRO A 256 -6.74 -12.78 -8.82
CA PRO A 256 -7.51 -13.92 -9.31
C PRO A 256 -7.07 -14.18 -10.75
N LYS A 257 -6.45 -15.35 -11.00
CA LYS A 257 -6.16 -15.79 -12.36
C LYS A 257 -7.48 -15.95 -13.09
N VAL A 258 -7.85 -14.94 -13.87
CA VAL A 258 -8.81 -15.06 -14.95
C VAL A 258 -8.27 -16.13 -15.89
N GLY A 259 -8.91 -17.30 -15.92
CA GLY A 259 -8.57 -18.38 -16.83
C GLY A 259 -7.83 -19.58 -16.23
N ALA A 260 -8.34 -20.17 -15.15
CA ALA A 260 -8.04 -21.57 -14.84
C ALA A 260 -9.34 -22.35 -14.60
N LYS A 261 -9.61 -23.33 -15.48
CA LYS A 261 -10.71 -24.31 -15.34
C LYS A 261 -10.71 -24.90 -13.92
N PRO A 262 -11.89 -25.06 -13.28
CA PRO A 262 -11.96 -25.54 -11.91
C PRO A 262 -11.54 -27.01 -11.83
N LYS A 263 -10.37 -27.26 -11.23
CA LYS A 263 -10.05 -28.56 -10.62
C LYS A 263 -10.74 -28.63 -9.25
N LYS A 264 -11.33 -29.78 -8.98
CA LYS A 264 -12.15 -30.09 -7.79
C LYS A 264 -11.32 -30.21 -6.50
N ALA A 265 -12.03 -29.92 -5.40
CA ALA A 265 -11.82 -30.30 -3.99
C ALA A 265 -10.77 -29.45 -3.21
N ASP A 266 -11.00 -28.96 -1.98
CA ASP A 266 -12.00 -29.38 -0.99
C ASP A 266 -12.31 -28.28 0.07
N SER A 267 -13.53 -28.35 0.64
CA SER A 267 -13.95 -27.84 1.96
C SER A 267 -14.10 -26.32 2.26
N GLN A 268 -15.04 -25.65 1.59
CA GLN A 268 -15.91 -24.70 2.30
C GLN A 268 -17.18 -25.45 2.75
N LYS A 269 -17.62 -25.28 4.00
CA LYS A 269 -18.73 -26.03 4.63
C LYS A 269 -20.07 -25.77 3.93
N ARG A 270 -20.31 -26.45 2.81
CA ARG A 270 -21.57 -26.42 2.07
C ARG A 270 -22.54 -27.44 2.65
N ILE A 271 -23.72 -26.98 3.06
CA ILE A 271 -24.78 -27.82 3.64
C ILE A 271 -25.75 -28.20 2.54
N THR A 272 -25.89 -29.50 2.31
CA THR A 272 -26.84 -30.13 1.39
C THR A 272 -27.88 -30.96 2.17
N THR A 273 -28.69 -31.77 1.48
CA THR A 273 -29.63 -32.70 2.14
C THR A 273 -28.88 -33.72 3.01
N LYS A 274 -29.61 -34.45 3.88
CA LYS A 274 -29.02 -35.49 4.73
C LYS A 274 -28.29 -36.58 3.92
N ALA A 275 -28.68 -36.77 2.66
CA ALA A 275 -28.07 -37.71 1.72
C ALA A 275 -26.92 -37.10 0.89
N GLY A 276 -26.45 -35.89 1.21
CA GLY A 276 -25.39 -35.20 0.47
C GLY A 276 -25.84 -34.52 -0.83
N ASN A 277 -27.07 -34.76 -1.27
CA ASN A 277 -27.60 -34.20 -2.53
C ASN A 277 -28.08 -32.75 -2.39
N PRO A 278 -27.97 -31.92 -3.45
CA PRO A 278 -28.54 -30.58 -3.48
C PRO A 278 -30.06 -30.58 -3.19
N PHE A 279 -30.58 -29.49 -2.61
CA PHE A 279 -32.01 -29.26 -2.46
C PHE A 279 -32.65 -29.08 -3.85
N LYS A 280 -33.82 -29.69 -4.06
CA LYS A 280 -34.54 -29.60 -5.34
C LYS A 280 -35.01 -28.18 -5.66
N THR A 281 -35.26 -27.36 -4.65
CA THR A 281 -35.75 -25.98 -4.81
C THR A 281 -35.08 -25.02 -3.81
N ALA A 282 -34.99 -23.74 -4.17
CA ALA A 282 -34.50 -22.69 -3.28
C ALA A 282 -35.34 -22.58 -1.99
N ALA A 283 -36.64 -22.78 -2.10
CA ALA A 283 -37.56 -22.78 -0.96
C ALA A 283 -37.22 -23.88 0.05
N ALA A 284 -36.86 -25.09 -0.41
CA ALA A 284 -36.44 -26.19 0.46
C ALA A 284 -35.11 -25.88 1.17
N ALA A 285 -34.16 -25.25 0.49
CA ALA A 285 -32.90 -24.79 1.11
C ALA A 285 -33.16 -23.69 2.15
N LYS A 286 -34.02 -22.71 1.85
CA LYS A 286 -34.39 -21.62 2.77
C LYS A 286 -35.12 -22.15 4.00
N ALA A 287 -36.05 -23.08 3.84
CA ALA A 287 -36.75 -23.74 4.95
C ALA A 287 -35.76 -24.48 5.86
N GLN A 288 -34.75 -25.14 5.28
CA GLN A 288 -33.72 -25.84 6.05
C GLN A 288 -32.81 -24.88 6.82
N ARG A 289 -32.45 -23.72 6.23
CA ARG A 289 -31.70 -22.66 6.91
C ARG A 289 -32.43 -22.17 8.15
N THR A 290 -33.72 -21.87 8.03
CA THR A 290 -34.56 -21.41 9.13
C THR A 290 -34.72 -22.49 10.20
N ARG A 291 -35.02 -23.74 9.81
CA ARG A 291 -35.19 -24.87 10.75
C ARG A 291 -33.93 -25.15 11.57
N ARG A 292 -32.75 -25.00 10.96
CA ARG A 292 -31.45 -25.24 11.61
C ARG A 292 -30.84 -24.00 12.25
N LYS A 293 -31.53 -22.85 12.22
CA LYS A 293 -31.06 -21.56 12.74
C LYS A 293 -29.65 -21.21 12.25
N LEU A 294 -29.40 -21.42 10.95
CA LEU A 294 -28.10 -21.19 10.34
C LEU A 294 -27.94 -19.70 9.98
N THR A 295 -27.24 -18.96 10.85
CA THR A 295 -26.79 -17.57 10.64
C THR A 295 -25.56 -17.54 9.73
N GLY A 296 -25.47 -16.58 8.81
CA GLY A 296 -24.34 -16.47 7.88
C GLY A 296 -24.34 -17.50 6.74
N TYR A 297 -25.45 -18.19 6.47
CA TYR A 297 -25.56 -19.12 5.34
C TYR A 297 -26.49 -18.57 4.25
N GLU A 298 -26.09 -18.59 3.00
CA GLU A 298 -26.93 -18.18 1.87
C GLU A 298 -27.35 -19.34 0.97
N VAL A 299 -28.51 -19.17 0.33
CA VAL A 299 -29.04 -20.13 -0.63
C VAL A 299 -28.40 -19.83 -1.98
N ILE A 300 -27.60 -20.77 -2.47
CA ILE A 300 -26.90 -20.66 -3.75
C ILE A 300 -27.34 -21.75 -4.71
N GLN A 301 -27.30 -21.45 -6.01
CA GLN A 301 -27.58 -22.42 -7.06
C GLN A 301 -26.31 -23.20 -7.40
N ILE A 302 -26.42 -24.52 -7.45
CA ILE A 302 -25.30 -25.42 -7.75
C ILE A 302 -25.72 -26.45 -8.80
N LYS A 303 -24.75 -27.15 -9.39
CA LYS A 303 -25.05 -28.21 -10.37
C LYS A 303 -25.96 -29.27 -9.72
N GLY A 304 -27.18 -29.40 -10.23
CA GLY A 304 -28.17 -30.37 -9.74
C GLY A 304 -29.14 -29.86 -8.67
N GLY A 305 -29.10 -28.57 -8.29
CA GLY A 305 -30.11 -27.98 -7.39
C GLY A 305 -29.60 -26.77 -6.61
N TRP A 306 -29.95 -26.70 -5.33
CA TRP A 306 -29.64 -25.60 -4.43
C TRP A 306 -28.87 -26.09 -3.21
N ALA A 307 -28.02 -25.25 -2.61
CA ALA A 307 -27.31 -25.57 -1.38
C ALA A 307 -27.25 -24.35 -0.46
N LEU A 308 -26.87 -24.58 0.80
CA LEU A 308 -26.55 -23.52 1.75
C LEU A 308 -25.04 -23.40 1.87
N GLU A 309 -24.51 -22.21 1.62
CA GLU A 309 -23.08 -21.93 1.71
C GLU A 309 -22.82 -20.88 2.79
N CYS A 310 -21.79 -21.12 3.61
CA CYS A 310 -21.41 -20.19 4.65
C CYS A 310 -20.70 -18.99 4.02
N GLN A 311 -21.25 -17.79 4.25
CA GLN A 311 -20.59 -16.53 3.98
C GLN A 311 -19.62 -16.29 5.14
N THR A 312 -18.36 -16.71 4.97
CA THR A 312 -17.24 -16.30 5.83
C THR A 312 -16.66 -14.99 5.33
#